data_AF-A0A7G9FUK6-F1
#
_entry.id   AF-A0A7G9FUK6-F1
#
_cell.length_a   1.000
_cell.length_b   1.000
_cell.length_c   1.000
_cell.angle_alpha   90.00
_cell.angle_beta   90.00
_cell.angle_gamma   90.00
#
_symmetry.space_group_name_H-M   'P 1'
#
loop_
_entity.id
_entity.type
_entity.pdbx_description
1 polymer ?
#
loop_
_entity_poly.entity_id
_entity_poly.type
_entity_poly.pdbx_seq_one_letter_code
_entity_poly.pdbx_strand_id
1 'polypeptide(L)'
;MVFDVSERTETETLAQLDLDGDGVPEKISLHPAEQVTGYSFEEYMICVNLGLGQMNCYDLQDAVLEIDGQTAEIPDSTGNMSNSIFAFSPDGEQLLIALYDDGESADPLTRIYHYEDGKLVETDRLAQDLRKAWIQDGQMVITEPYFAVQNDYIQKIYQVTSNGRLREVPQEEYVLSAWEEVELRQDITLYRTPDGDETFVLPKGSKVRMTKLDATQDWICIEITDGVKGWFRLQDGKDYSDYFSGLYFAG
;
A
#
# COMPACT_ATOMS: atom_id res chain seq x y z
N MET A 1 -7.73 3.68 12.69
CA MET A 1 -6.42 4.34 12.49
C MET A 1 -5.32 3.28 12.49
N VAL A 2 -4.23 3.51 11.78
CA VAL A 2 -3.01 2.67 11.82
C VAL A 2 -2.02 3.34 12.79
N PHE A 3 -1.42 2.56 13.68
CA PHE A 3 -0.50 3.08 14.72
C PHE A 3 0.82 2.32 14.71
N ASP A 4 1.93 3.04 14.84
CA ASP A 4 3.18 2.43 15.30
C ASP A 4 3.07 2.21 16.81
N VAL A 5 3.12 0.94 17.23
CA VAL A 5 2.96 0.52 18.64
C VAL A 5 4.30 0.10 19.25
N SER A 6 5.40 0.36 18.56
CA SER A 6 6.72 -0.15 18.89
C SER A 6 7.35 0.57 20.08
N GLU A 7 7.81 -0.21 21.05
CA GLU A 7 8.85 0.13 22.01
C GLU A 7 10.17 -0.44 21.52
N ARG A 8 11.24 0.36 21.50
CA ARG A 8 12.52 -0.05 20.90
C ARG A 8 13.63 -0.10 21.93
N THR A 9 14.41 -1.16 21.89
CA THR A 9 15.58 -1.38 22.74
C THR A 9 16.84 -1.54 21.87
N GLU A 10 18.00 -1.77 22.49
CA GLU A 10 19.25 -2.02 21.76
C GLU A 10 19.26 -3.37 21.02
N THR A 11 18.36 -4.30 21.36
CA THR A 11 18.38 -5.69 20.88
C THR A 11 17.08 -6.16 20.26
N GLU A 12 15.95 -5.53 20.59
CA GLU A 12 14.63 -5.89 20.08
C GLU A 12 13.69 -4.68 19.99
N THR A 13 12.71 -4.79 19.10
CA THR A 13 11.55 -3.91 18.97
C THR A 13 10.35 -4.71 19.42
N LEU A 14 9.64 -4.21 20.42
CA LEU A 14 8.59 -4.95 21.07
C LEU A 14 7.29 -4.15 21.14
N ALA A 15 6.19 -4.86 21.26
CA ALA A 15 4.89 -4.29 21.58
C ALA A 15 4.19 -5.22 22.58
N GLN A 16 3.40 -4.65 23.48
CA GLN A 16 2.50 -5.41 24.35
C GLN A 16 1.07 -5.02 24.02
N LEU A 17 0.30 -5.96 23.48
CA LEU A 17 -1.05 -5.74 23.00
C LEU A 17 -1.91 -6.95 23.37
N ASP A 18 -3.14 -6.69 23.80
CA ASP A 18 -4.17 -7.70 23.99
C ASP A 18 -4.78 -8.02 22.61
N LEU A 19 -4.28 -9.08 21.96
CA LEU A 19 -4.60 -9.40 20.57
C LEU A 19 -5.89 -10.20 20.43
N ASP A 20 -6.25 -10.99 21.44
CA ASP A 20 -7.49 -11.80 21.45
C ASP A 20 -8.62 -11.19 22.30
N GLY A 21 -8.35 -10.10 23.02
CA GLY A 21 -9.35 -9.38 23.82
C GLY A 21 -9.65 -10.04 25.17
N ASP A 22 -8.80 -10.93 25.66
CA ASP A 22 -8.98 -11.59 26.96
C ASP A 22 -8.54 -10.72 28.16
N GLY A 23 -7.90 -9.58 27.89
CA GLY A 23 -7.40 -8.62 28.89
C GLY A 23 -5.96 -8.87 29.34
N VAL A 24 -5.26 -9.85 28.79
CA VAL A 24 -3.86 -10.18 29.04
C VAL A 24 -3.05 -9.86 27.78
N PRO A 25 -2.15 -8.86 27.81
CA PRO A 25 -1.37 -8.52 26.63
C PRO A 25 -0.37 -9.63 26.27
N GLU A 26 -0.31 -9.98 24.98
CA GLU A 26 0.79 -10.72 24.40
C GLU A 26 2.00 -9.82 24.13
N LYS A 27 3.21 -10.36 24.30
CA LYS A 27 4.45 -9.71 23.89
C LYS A 27 4.77 -10.08 22.45
N ILE A 28 4.71 -9.10 21.56
CA ILE A 28 5.27 -9.19 20.20
C ILE A 28 6.71 -8.71 20.26
N SER A 29 7.64 -9.44 19.63
CA SER A 29 9.03 -9.01 19.48
C SER A 29 9.50 -9.15 18.03
N LEU A 30 10.21 -8.15 17.53
CA LEU A 30 10.87 -8.09 16.24
C LEU A 30 12.36 -7.83 16.48
N HIS A 31 13.19 -8.79 16.11
CA HIS A 31 14.62 -8.73 16.34
C HIS A 31 15.37 -9.51 15.26
N PRO A 32 16.68 -9.27 15.08
CA PRO A 32 17.50 -10.06 14.18
C PRO A 32 17.67 -11.49 14.68
N ALA A 33 17.81 -12.45 13.76
CA ALA A 33 18.01 -13.88 14.08
C ALA A 33 19.34 -14.12 14.80
N GLU A 34 20.39 -13.45 14.36
CA GLU A 34 21.65 -13.38 15.08
C GLU A 34 21.71 -12.08 15.89
N GLN A 35 22.26 -12.17 17.11
CA GLN A 35 22.39 -11.01 17.98
C GLN A 35 23.40 -10.04 17.37
N VAL A 36 22.91 -9.03 16.63
CA VAL A 36 23.73 -7.92 16.16
C VAL A 36 23.81 -6.86 17.25
N THR A 37 25.01 -6.28 17.40
CA THR A 37 25.16 -5.08 18.20
C THR A 37 24.42 -3.96 17.48
N GLY A 38 23.46 -3.33 18.15
CA GLY A 38 22.80 -2.14 17.60
C GLY A 38 23.78 -1.03 17.26
N TYR A 39 23.34 -0.11 16.41
CA TYR A 39 24.09 1.09 16.11
C TYR A 39 24.49 1.78 17.41
N SER A 40 25.75 2.19 17.49
CA SER A 40 26.19 3.08 18.55
C SER A 40 25.32 4.35 18.54
N PHE A 41 25.21 5.02 19.69
CA PHE A 41 24.47 6.29 19.78
C PHE A 41 24.91 7.30 18.70
N GLU A 42 26.18 7.29 18.33
CA GLU A 42 26.75 8.15 17.28
C GLU A 42 26.24 7.77 15.88
N GLU A 43 26.20 6.47 15.55
CA GLU A 43 25.61 5.95 14.29
C GLU A 43 24.10 6.19 14.22
N TYR A 44 23.38 5.95 15.32
CA TYR A 44 21.95 6.26 15.42
C TYR A 44 21.68 7.75 15.16
N MET A 45 22.46 8.65 15.79
CA MET A 45 22.31 10.09 15.58
C MET A 45 22.68 10.52 14.15
N ILE A 46 23.59 9.82 13.46
CA ILE A 46 23.86 10.05 12.04
C ILE A 46 22.63 9.71 11.21
N CYS A 47 22.00 8.55 11.42
CA CYS A 47 20.78 8.16 10.71
C CYS A 47 19.64 9.15 10.94
N VAL A 48 19.40 9.56 12.19
CA VAL A 48 18.39 10.57 12.55
C VAL A 48 18.69 11.92 11.86
N ASN A 49 19.93 12.39 11.91
CA ASN A 49 20.31 13.70 11.36
C ASN A 49 20.32 13.75 9.83
N LEU A 50 20.50 12.62 9.15
CA LEU A 50 20.40 12.52 7.69
C LEU A 50 18.95 12.52 7.19
N GLY A 51 17.95 12.62 8.09
CA GLY A 51 16.55 12.49 7.70
C GLY A 51 16.19 11.07 7.27
N LEU A 52 17.09 10.10 7.47
CA LEU A 52 16.83 8.66 7.38
C LEU A 52 16.07 8.18 8.63
N GLY A 53 15.38 9.10 9.30
CA GLY A 53 14.73 8.95 10.59
C GLY A 53 13.45 8.14 10.47
N GLN A 54 13.60 6.88 10.07
CA GLN A 54 12.69 5.79 10.43
C GLN A 54 13.50 4.57 10.89
N MET A 55 14.02 4.68 12.11
CA MET A 55 13.89 3.67 13.17
C MET A 55 14.71 2.38 13.15
N ASN A 56 15.64 2.13 12.23
CA ASN A 56 16.47 0.93 12.33
C ASN A 56 17.59 1.16 13.36
N CYS A 57 17.43 0.64 14.59
CA CYS A 57 18.45 0.67 15.64
C CYS A 57 19.53 -0.42 15.43
N TYR A 58 19.25 -1.37 14.54
CA TYR A 58 20.09 -2.50 14.14
C TYR A 58 19.58 -3.02 12.79
N ASP A 59 20.40 -3.83 12.13
CA ASP A 59 20.07 -4.48 10.86
C ASP A 59 19.05 -5.62 11.09
N LEU A 60 17.99 -5.65 10.28
CA LEU A 60 16.93 -6.68 10.30
C LEU A 60 17.02 -7.60 9.07
N GLN A 61 18.22 -7.82 8.52
CA GLN A 61 18.47 -8.69 7.38
C GLN A 61 17.72 -10.04 7.49
N ASP A 62 17.94 -10.75 8.59
CA ASP A 62 17.23 -11.98 8.96
C ASP A 62 16.31 -11.71 10.15
N ALA A 63 15.22 -10.97 9.94
CA ALA A 63 14.26 -10.65 11.00
C ALA A 63 13.55 -11.90 11.54
N VAL A 64 13.38 -11.93 12.85
CA VAL A 64 12.58 -12.90 13.61
C VAL A 64 11.43 -12.14 14.27
N LEU A 65 10.22 -12.64 14.04
CA LEU A 65 9.01 -12.19 14.73
C LEU A 65 8.66 -13.25 15.78
N GLU A 66 8.45 -12.82 17.02
CA GLU A 66 8.02 -13.69 18.10
C GLU A 66 6.74 -13.17 18.75
N ILE A 67 5.92 -14.11 19.22
CA ILE A 67 4.76 -13.86 20.07
C ILE A 67 4.90 -14.72 21.33
N ASP A 68 5.02 -14.07 22.49
CA ASP A 68 5.28 -14.74 23.79
C ASP A 68 6.45 -15.74 23.74
N GLY A 69 7.50 -15.40 22.99
CA GLY A 69 8.70 -16.22 22.79
C GLY A 69 8.52 -17.40 21.82
N GLN A 70 7.39 -17.48 21.11
CA GLN A 70 7.19 -18.40 20.00
C GLN A 70 7.45 -17.70 18.67
N THR A 71 8.39 -18.22 17.88
CA THR A 71 8.70 -17.68 16.56
C THR A 71 7.54 -17.85 15.58
N ALA A 72 7.20 -16.76 14.90
CA ALA A 72 6.36 -16.74 13.72
C ALA A 72 7.23 -16.71 12.45
N GLU A 73 6.73 -17.31 11.36
CA GLU A 73 7.44 -17.28 10.09
C GLU A 73 7.37 -15.89 9.45
N ILE A 74 8.51 -15.36 9.00
CA ILE A 74 8.58 -14.22 8.09
C ILE A 74 9.23 -14.71 6.79
N PRO A 75 8.44 -15.20 5.81
CA PRO A 75 9.00 -15.63 4.54
C PRO A 75 9.58 -14.43 3.78
N ASP A 76 10.69 -14.65 3.06
CA ASP A 76 11.23 -13.70 2.09
C ASP A 76 11.52 -12.29 2.66
N SER A 77 12.07 -12.18 3.87
CA SER A 77 12.61 -10.90 4.38
C SER A 77 13.73 -10.42 3.46
N THR A 78 13.64 -9.20 2.94
CA THR A 78 14.64 -8.66 1.99
C THR A 78 15.78 -7.90 2.68
N GLY A 79 15.70 -7.83 4.02
CA GLY A 79 16.64 -7.13 4.87
C GLY A 79 16.50 -5.61 4.92
N ASN A 80 15.51 -5.05 4.24
CA ASN A 80 15.09 -3.65 4.39
C ASN A 80 13.83 -3.54 5.25
N MET A 81 13.61 -4.50 6.15
CA MET A 81 12.51 -4.48 7.10
C MET A 81 12.59 -3.22 7.96
N SER A 82 11.49 -2.47 8.00
CA SER A 82 11.34 -1.38 8.94
C SER A 82 11.29 -1.96 10.34
N ASN A 83 12.07 -1.37 11.22
CA ASN A 83 12.07 -1.71 12.63
C ASN A 83 10.86 -1.09 13.34
N SER A 84 9.65 -1.47 12.91
CA SER A 84 8.37 -0.99 13.42
C SER A 84 7.32 -2.10 13.36
N ILE A 85 6.60 -2.24 14.45
CA ILE A 85 5.38 -3.05 14.57
C ILE A 85 4.21 -2.08 14.46
N PHE A 86 3.40 -2.23 13.42
CA PHE A 86 2.17 -1.47 13.26
C PHE A 86 0.98 -2.29 13.76
N ALA A 87 0.01 -1.63 14.35
CA ALA A 87 -1.26 -2.22 14.72
C ALA A 87 -2.44 -1.41 14.18
N PHE A 88 -3.49 -2.08 13.75
CA PHE A 88 -4.69 -1.45 13.24
C PHE A 88 -5.92 -2.35 13.40
N SER A 89 -7.08 -1.73 13.58
CA SER A 89 -8.37 -2.41 13.66
C SER A 89 -9.37 -1.63 12.82
N PRO A 90 -9.60 -2.03 11.55
CA PRO A 90 -10.56 -1.35 10.69
C PRO A 90 -11.99 -1.49 11.21
N ASP A 91 -12.40 -2.68 11.62
CA ASP A 91 -13.75 -3.00 12.09
C ASP A 91 -13.99 -2.63 13.57
N GLY A 92 -12.94 -2.37 14.33
CA GLY A 92 -13.01 -2.10 15.77
C GLY A 92 -13.24 -3.35 16.62
N GLU A 93 -13.24 -4.54 16.02
CA GLU A 93 -13.47 -5.82 16.69
C GLU A 93 -12.17 -6.62 16.83
N GLN A 94 -11.38 -6.71 15.76
CA GLN A 94 -10.12 -7.47 15.77
C GLN A 94 -8.92 -6.56 15.55
N LEU A 95 -7.83 -6.84 16.25
CA LEU A 95 -6.56 -6.13 16.09
C LEU A 95 -5.67 -6.93 15.13
N LEU A 96 -5.16 -6.25 14.10
CA LEU A 96 -4.20 -6.81 13.16
C LEU A 96 -2.83 -6.17 13.38
N ILE A 97 -1.79 -6.99 13.18
CA ILE A 97 -0.40 -6.55 13.21
C ILE A 97 0.12 -6.43 11.79
N ALA A 98 0.93 -5.42 11.52
CA ALA A 98 1.62 -5.29 10.26
C ALA A 98 3.10 -4.98 10.42
N LEU A 99 3.89 -5.59 9.56
CA LEU A 99 5.31 -5.32 9.39
C LEU A 99 5.52 -4.76 7.98
N TYR A 100 6.38 -3.76 7.85
CA TYR A 100 6.65 -3.10 6.59
C TYR A 100 8.12 -3.31 6.20
N ASP A 101 8.35 -3.79 4.99
CA ASP A 101 9.66 -3.91 4.37
C ASP A 101 9.74 -2.90 3.21
N ASP A 102 10.79 -2.06 3.18
CA ASP A 102 11.01 -1.14 2.07
C ASP A 102 11.33 -1.89 0.75
N GLY A 103 11.71 -3.16 0.84
CA GLY A 103 12.03 -4.02 -0.28
C GLY A 103 13.35 -3.64 -0.95
N GLU A 104 13.78 -4.44 -1.92
CA GLU A 104 14.87 -4.03 -2.82
C GLU A 104 14.31 -3.05 -3.88
N SER A 105 15.10 -2.05 -4.28
CA SER A 105 14.79 -1.19 -5.43
C SER A 105 13.44 -0.47 -5.41
N ALA A 106 12.92 -0.11 -4.22
CA ALA A 106 11.63 0.56 -4.03
C ALA A 106 10.40 -0.30 -4.38
N ASP A 107 10.48 -1.62 -4.14
CA ASP A 107 9.35 -2.54 -4.15
C ASP A 107 8.83 -2.80 -2.71
N PRO A 108 8.08 -1.86 -2.10
CA PRO A 108 7.63 -1.97 -0.71
C PRO A 108 6.70 -3.16 -0.50
N LEU A 109 6.78 -3.77 0.69
CA LEU A 109 5.95 -4.90 1.07
C LEU A 109 5.50 -4.79 2.52
N THR A 110 4.20 -4.58 2.71
CA THR A 110 3.56 -4.74 4.02
C THR A 110 3.04 -6.17 4.18
N ARG A 111 3.41 -6.83 5.28
CA ARG A 111 2.86 -8.10 5.74
C ARG A 111 1.81 -7.85 6.81
N ILE A 112 0.68 -8.54 6.75
CA ILE A 112 -0.41 -8.43 7.72
C ILE A 112 -0.56 -9.77 8.43
N TYR A 113 -0.65 -9.71 9.75
CA TYR A 113 -0.78 -10.86 10.63
C TYR A 113 -2.05 -10.75 11.46
N HIS A 114 -2.70 -11.89 11.63
CA HIS A 114 -3.81 -12.10 12.55
C HIS A 114 -3.36 -13.04 13.67
N TYR A 115 -3.79 -12.76 14.90
CA TYR A 115 -3.53 -13.63 16.03
C TYR A 115 -4.63 -14.69 16.13
N GLU A 116 -4.25 -15.96 16.02
CA GLU A 116 -5.17 -17.10 16.12
C GLU A 116 -4.45 -18.24 16.87
N ASP A 117 -5.13 -18.81 17.87
CA ASP A 117 -4.65 -19.97 18.65
C ASP A 117 -3.23 -19.79 19.23
N GLY A 118 -2.92 -18.60 19.76
CA GLY A 118 -1.62 -18.30 20.38
C GLY A 118 -0.50 -18.01 19.39
N LYS A 119 -0.82 -17.76 18.11
CA LYS A 119 0.16 -17.57 17.03
C LYS A 119 -0.20 -16.39 16.15
N LEU A 120 0.83 -15.70 15.66
CA LEU A 120 0.68 -14.78 14.54
C LEU A 120 0.70 -15.57 13.23
N VAL A 121 -0.38 -15.45 12.46
CA VAL A 121 -0.55 -16.06 11.14
C VAL A 121 -0.59 -14.95 10.10
N GLU A 122 0.30 -15.01 9.11
CA GLU A 122 0.26 -14.06 7.98
C GLU A 122 -1.02 -14.29 7.17
N THR A 123 -1.86 -13.27 7.07
CA THR A 123 -3.15 -13.34 6.38
C THR A 123 -3.11 -12.72 4.98
N ASP A 124 -2.37 -11.62 4.82
CA ASP A 124 -2.27 -10.86 3.57
C ASP A 124 -0.93 -10.15 3.39
N ARG A 125 -0.68 -9.73 2.14
CA ARG A 125 0.46 -8.92 1.71
C ARG A 125 -0.01 -7.75 0.86
N LEU A 126 0.59 -6.58 1.04
CA LEU A 126 0.32 -5.38 0.23
C LEU A 126 1.62 -4.84 -0.34
N ALA A 127 1.64 -4.57 -1.65
CA ALA A 127 2.78 -3.97 -2.35
C ALA A 127 2.82 -2.43 -2.13
N GLN A 128 2.69 -2.00 -0.87
CA GLN A 128 2.65 -0.59 -0.50
C GLN A 128 3.01 -0.42 0.98
N ASP A 129 3.50 0.76 1.31
CA ASP A 129 3.64 1.24 2.69
C ASP A 129 2.27 1.46 3.37
N LEU A 130 1.98 0.66 4.40
CA LEU A 130 0.74 0.74 5.19
C LEU A 130 0.52 2.10 5.84
N ARG A 131 1.57 2.90 6.08
CA ARG A 131 1.44 4.25 6.66
C ARG A 131 0.70 5.21 5.73
N LYS A 132 0.57 4.87 4.45
CA LYS A 132 -0.26 5.60 3.48
C LYS A 132 -1.73 5.17 3.51
N ALA A 133 -2.08 4.12 4.26
CA ALA A 133 -3.46 3.69 4.44
C ALA A 133 -4.15 4.49 5.55
N TRP A 134 -5.47 4.59 5.47
CA TRP A 134 -6.30 5.11 6.56
C TRP A 134 -7.54 4.26 6.75
N ILE A 135 -8.17 4.43 7.91
CA ILE A 135 -9.42 3.74 8.24
C ILE A 135 -10.57 4.73 8.14
N GLN A 136 -11.61 4.35 7.42
CA GLN A 136 -12.82 5.11 7.21
C GLN A 136 -14.02 4.17 7.26
N ASP A 137 -15.03 4.50 8.06
CA ASP A 137 -16.31 3.79 8.13
C ASP A 137 -16.19 2.25 8.33
N GLY A 138 -15.25 1.81 9.16
CA GLY A 138 -15.05 0.38 9.42
C GLY A 138 -14.19 -0.34 8.37
N GLN A 139 -13.65 0.40 7.40
CA GLN A 139 -12.93 -0.12 6.25
C GLN A 139 -11.53 0.48 6.17
N MET A 140 -10.62 -0.23 5.53
CA MET A 140 -9.28 0.26 5.24
C MET A 140 -9.23 0.79 3.81
N VAL A 141 -8.74 2.01 3.63
CA VAL A 141 -8.51 2.60 2.31
C VAL A 141 -7.01 2.63 2.06
N ILE A 142 -6.60 2.09 0.91
CA ILE A 142 -5.20 1.96 0.52
C ILE A 142 -5.02 2.57 -0.88
N THR A 143 -3.94 3.31 -1.06
CA THR A 143 -3.51 3.80 -2.38
C THR A 143 -2.44 2.86 -2.93
N GLU A 144 -2.78 2.02 -3.90
CA GLU A 144 -1.90 0.99 -4.45
C GLU A 144 -1.35 1.38 -5.81
N PRO A 145 -0.11 1.01 -6.16
CA PRO A 145 0.40 1.16 -7.52
C PRO A 145 -0.54 0.47 -8.51
N TYR A 146 -0.84 1.16 -9.61
CA TYR A 146 -1.73 0.66 -10.64
C TYR A 146 -1.29 1.14 -12.02
N PHE A 147 -1.30 0.23 -12.99
CA PHE A 147 -0.99 0.55 -14.38
C PHE A 147 -2.25 0.45 -15.24
N ALA A 148 -2.80 1.59 -15.63
CA ALA A 148 -3.90 1.66 -16.59
C ALA A 148 -3.39 2.02 -18.01
N VAL A 149 -2.74 3.18 -18.08
CA VAL A 149 -2.18 3.77 -19.31
C VAL A 149 -0.73 4.22 -19.08
N GLN A 150 -0.43 4.61 -17.84
CA GLN A 150 0.88 4.96 -17.30
C GLN A 150 0.97 4.42 -15.87
N ASN A 151 2.14 4.53 -15.24
CA ASN A 151 2.26 4.27 -13.81
C ASN A 151 1.44 5.31 -13.04
N ASP A 152 0.52 4.83 -12.22
CA ASP A 152 -0.38 5.63 -11.41
C ASP A 152 -0.59 4.92 -10.06
N TYR A 153 -1.45 5.48 -9.21
CA TYR A 153 -1.96 4.79 -8.04
C TYR A 153 -3.46 4.93 -7.95
N ILE A 154 -4.08 3.89 -7.43
CA ILE A 154 -5.52 3.77 -7.33
C ILE A 154 -5.95 3.57 -5.88
N GLN A 155 -7.06 4.19 -5.50
CA GLN A 155 -7.64 3.98 -4.16
C GLN A 155 -8.55 2.77 -4.14
N LYS A 156 -8.20 1.80 -3.30
CA LYS A 156 -8.99 0.61 -3.02
C LYS A 156 -9.46 0.59 -1.58
N ILE A 157 -10.66 0.05 -1.39
CA ILE A 157 -11.29 -0.14 -0.10
C ILE A 157 -11.29 -1.62 0.25
N TYR A 158 -10.86 -1.95 1.46
CA TYR A 158 -10.81 -3.30 1.98
C TYR A 158 -11.63 -3.41 3.27
N GLN A 159 -12.36 -4.51 3.39
CA GLN A 159 -12.93 -4.97 4.66
C GLN A 159 -12.06 -6.07 5.24
N VAL A 160 -11.92 -6.08 6.56
CA VAL A 160 -11.34 -7.23 7.26
C VAL A 160 -12.43 -8.27 7.47
N THR A 161 -12.09 -9.52 7.20
CA THR A 161 -12.94 -10.68 7.44
C THR A 161 -12.64 -11.26 8.82
N SER A 162 -13.50 -12.15 9.34
CA SER A 162 -13.36 -12.68 10.71
C SER A 162 -12.10 -13.51 10.97
N ASN A 163 -11.36 -13.90 9.94
CA ASN A 163 -10.06 -14.58 10.06
C ASN A 163 -8.89 -13.64 9.75
N GLY A 164 -9.09 -12.33 9.95
CA GLY A 164 -8.08 -11.30 9.75
C GLY A 164 -7.63 -11.09 8.30
N ARG A 165 -8.34 -11.63 7.30
CA ARG A 165 -8.02 -11.38 5.88
C ARG A 165 -8.64 -10.11 5.34
N LEU A 166 -7.94 -9.44 4.44
CA LEU A 166 -8.44 -8.33 3.64
C LEU A 166 -9.27 -8.84 2.46
N ARG A 167 -10.45 -8.26 2.30
CA ARG A 167 -11.31 -8.45 1.14
C ARG A 167 -11.58 -7.13 0.48
N GLU A 168 -11.16 -6.98 -0.78
CA GLU A 168 -11.48 -5.79 -1.58
C GLU A 168 -13.01 -5.63 -1.66
N VAL A 169 -13.48 -4.41 -1.42
CA VAL A 169 -14.86 -4.01 -1.58
C VAL A 169 -15.01 -3.48 -3.00
N PRO A 170 -15.84 -4.10 -3.86
CA PRO A 170 -16.08 -3.59 -5.19
C PRO A 170 -16.56 -2.14 -5.17
N GLN A 171 -15.95 -1.31 -6.00
CA GLN A 171 -16.29 0.09 -6.16
C GLN A 171 -16.89 0.33 -7.54
N GLU A 172 -17.87 1.22 -7.64
CA GLU A 172 -18.40 1.66 -8.93
C GLU A 172 -17.34 2.41 -9.75
N GLU A 173 -16.43 3.09 -9.06
CA GLU A 173 -15.35 3.86 -9.65
C GLU A 173 -14.11 3.78 -8.76
N TYR A 174 -12.96 3.77 -9.41
CA TYR A 174 -11.68 3.77 -8.74
C TYR A 174 -10.89 5.02 -9.11
N VAL A 175 -10.62 5.88 -8.13
CA VAL A 175 -9.98 7.18 -8.35
C VAL A 175 -8.47 7.00 -8.57
N LEU A 176 -7.97 7.62 -9.63
CA LEU A 176 -6.55 7.72 -9.92
C LEU A 176 -5.96 8.94 -9.22
N SER A 177 -4.68 8.87 -8.85
CA SER A 177 -4.02 9.88 -8.04
C SER A 177 -2.89 10.62 -8.76
N ALA A 178 -2.49 10.17 -9.96
CA ALA A 178 -1.64 10.97 -10.82
C ALA A 178 -2.44 12.15 -11.37
N TRP A 179 -1.96 13.36 -11.12
CA TRP A 179 -2.58 14.60 -11.58
C TRP A 179 -1.92 15.15 -12.85
N GLU A 180 -1.06 14.34 -13.47
CA GLU A 180 -0.24 14.73 -14.61
C GLU A 180 -1.10 14.96 -15.86
N GLU A 181 -0.78 16.04 -16.56
CA GLU A 181 -1.42 16.41 -17.82
C GLU A 181 -0.67 15.76 -18.98
N VAL A 182 -1.40 15.01 -19.82
CA VAL A 182 -0.86 14.34 -21.00
C VAL A 182 -1.48 14.96 -22.26
N GLU A 183 -0.79 14.86 -23.40
CA GLU A 183 -1.27 15.44 -24.66
C GLU A 183 -1.63 14.34 -25.67
N LEU A 184 -2.81 14.46 -26.30
CA LEU A 184 -3.26 13.54 -27.34
C LEU A 184 -2.41 13.61 -28.60
N ARG A 185 -1.92 12.47 -29.07
CA ARG A 185 -1.16 12.34 -30.33
C ARG A 185 -2.02 12.18 -31.58
N GLN A 186 -3.29 11.84 -31.39
CA GLN A 186 -4.29 11.63 -32.43
C GLN A 186 -5.69 12.00 -31.91
N ASP A 187 -6.65 12.10 -32.82
CA ASP A 187 -8.05 12.24 -32.45
C ASP A 187 -8.52 10.95 -31.74
N ILE A 188 -9.21 11.08 -30.62
CA ILE A 188 -9.78 9.93 -29.91
C ILE A 188 -11.28 10.08 -29.78
N THR A 189 -11.99 8.95 -29.83
CA THR A 189 -13.43 8.90 -29.53
C THR A 189 -13.60 8.59 -28.05
N LEU A 190 -14.34 9.44 -27.36
CA LEU A 190 -14.77 9.25 -25.98
C LEU A 190 -16.26 8.97 -25.92
N TYR A 191 -16.63 8.17 -24.95
CA TYR A 191 -18.02 7.84 -24.62
C TYR A 191 -18.52 8.74 -23.48
N ARG A 192 -19.80 9.09 -23.48
CA ARG A 192 -20.39 9.82 -22.34
C ARG A 192 -20.49 8.96 -21.09
N THR A 193 -20.76 7.67 -21.28
CA THR A 193 -20.85 6.65 -20.24
C THR A 193 -20.17 5.37 -20.74
N PRO A 194 -19.55 4.57 -19.87
CA PRO A 194 -19.09 3.23 -20.22
C PRO A 194 -20.21 2.43 -20.91
N ASP A 195 -19.87 1.71 -21.98
CA ASP A 195 -20.78 0.89 -22.80
C ASP A 195 -22.01 1.61 -23.38
N GLY A 196 -22.04 2.95 -23.36
CA GLY A 196 -23.09 3.75 -23.99
C GLY A 196 -22.91 3.92 -25.49
N ASP A 197 -23.93 4.49 -26.15
CA ASP A 197 -23.87 4.78 -27.60
C ASP A 197 -23.46 6.23 -27.90
N GLU A 198 -23.59 7.15 -26.92
CA GLU A 198 -23.26 8.55 -27.13
C GLU A 198 -21.76 8.78 -27.03
N THR A 199 -21.19 9.33 -28.10
CA THR A 199 -19.75 9.60 -28.21
C THR A 199 -19.47 11.03 -28.68
N PHE A 200 -18.24 11.47 -28.43
CA PHE A 200 -17.69 12.70 -28.98
C PHE A 200 -16.19 12.52 -29.25
N VAL A 201 -15.65 13.35 -30.14
CA VAL A 201 -14.23 13.29 -30.51
C VAL A 201 -13.46 14.38 -29.79
N LEU A 202 -12.36 14.00 -29.14
CA LEU A 202 -11.34 14.95 -28.71
C LEU A 202 -10.24 15.04 -29.76
N PRO A 203 -9.88 16.25 -30.22
CA PRO A 203 -8.90 16.41 -31.27
C PRO A 203 -7.47 16.17 -30.76
N LYS A 204 -6.60 15.73 -31.66
CA LYS A 204 -5.15 15.71 -31.48
C LYS A 204 -4.63 17.04 -30.91
N GLY A 205 -3.66 16.96 -30.01
CA GLY A 205 -3.07 18.11 -29.33
C GLY A 205 -3.88 18.60 -28.13
N SER A 206 -5.04 18.01 -27.85
CA SER A 206 -5.77 18.29 -26.62
C SER A 206 -4.96 17.83 -25.41
N LYS A 207 -4.96 18.66 -24.38
CA LYS A 207 -4.38 18.34 -23.08
C LYS A 207 -5.44 17.75 -22.17
N VAL A 208 -5.12 16.62 -21.55
CA VAL A 208 -6.09 15.82 -20.80
C VAL A 208 -5.48 15.27 -19.51
N ARG A 209 -6.34 14.93 -18.57
CA ARG A 209 -6.00 14.18 -17.36
C ARG A 209 -6.82 12.90 -17.29
N MET A 210 -6.20 11.86 -16.74
CA MET A 210 -6.87 10.62 -16.37
C MET A 210 -7.29 10.74 -14.90
N THR A 211 -8.52 10.38 -14.57
CA THR A 211 -9.09 10.73 -13.26
C THR A 211 -9.62 9.54 -12.48
N LYS A 212 -10.18 8.55 -13.16
CA LYS A 212 -10.76 7.36 -12.55
C LYS A 212 -10.98 6.25 -13.55
N LEU A 213 -11.10 5.04 -13.05
CA LEU A 213 -11.58 3.86 -13.77
C LEU A 213 -13.02 3.55 -13.38
N ASP A 214 -13.73 2.82 -14.24
CA ASP A 214 -15.02 2.23 -13.90
C ASP A 214 -14.86 0.93 -13.09
N ALA A 215 -15.97 0.33 -12.69
CA ALA A 215 -15.99 -0.88 -11.87
C ALA A 215 -15.27 -2.08 -12.52
N THR A 216 -15.29 -2.19 -13.85
CA THR A 216 -14.60 -3.29 -14.56
C THR A 216 -13.15 -2.99 -14.84
N GLN A 217 -12.73 -1.73 -14.66
CA GLN A 217 -11.40 -1.21 -15.01
C GLN A 217 -11.09 -1.29 -16.52
N ASP A 218 -12.11 -1.52 -17.36
CA ASP A 218 -11.99 -1.49 -18.82
C ASP A 218 -12.15 -0.09 -19.39
N TRP A 219 -12.57 0.88 -18.57
CA TRP A 219 -12.81 2.25 -19.00
C TRP A 219 -12.06 3.25 -18.12
N ILE A 220 -11.39 4.21 -18.75
CA ILE A 220 -10.72 5.32 -18.07
C ILE A 220 -11.39 6.64 -18.39
N CYS A 221 -11.69 7.42 -17.35
CA CYS A 221 -12.27 8.75 -17.48
C CYS A 221 -11.18 9.79 -17.80
N ILE A 222 -11.33 10.43 -18.94
CA ILE A 222 -10.48 11.50 -19.46
C ILE A 222 -11.20 12.83 -19.26
N GLU A 223 -10.51 13.78 -18.61
CA GLU A 223 -10.97 15.15 -18.35
C GLU A 223 -10.08 16.15 -19.09
N ILE A 224 -10.68 17.10 -19.82
CA ILE A 224 -9.95 18.24 -20.42
C ILE A 224 -10.01 19.45 -19.50
N THR A 225 -9.14 20.44 -19.75
CA THR A 225 -8.94 21.63 -18.89
C THR A 225 -10.20 22.46 -18.60
N ASP A 226 -11.24 22.39 -19.44
CA ASP A 226 -12.52 23.10 -19.23
C ASP A 226 -13.58 22.28 -18.45
N GLY A 227 -13.21 21.09 -17.97
CA GLY A 227 -14.06 20.20 -17.16
C GLY A 227 -14.94 19.25 -17.97
N VAL A 228 -14.85 19.22 -19.30
CA VAL A 228 -15.53 18.17 -20.09
C VAL A 228 -14.87 16.82 -19.80
N LYS A 229 -15.71 15.82 -19.51
CA LYS A 229 -15.31 14.44 -19.21
C LYS A 229 -15.88 13.46 -20.21
N GLY A 230 -15.14 12.39 -20.47
CA GLY A 230 -15.60 11.25 -21.25
C GLY A 230 -14.76 10.00 -20.98
N TRP A 231 -15.27 8.85 -21.39
CA TRP A 231 -14.70 7.55 -21.11
C TRP A 231 -13.99 6.99 -22.34
N PHE A 232 -12.75 6.57 -22.14
CA PHE A 232 -11.94 5.91 -23.14
C PHE A 232 -11.83 4.42 -22.79
N ARG A 233 -12.08 3.55 -23.77
CA ARG A 233 -12.04 2.10 -23.55
C ARG A 233 -10.60 1.60 -23.59
N LEU A 234 -10.19 0.95 -22.52
CA LEU A 234 -8.94 0.24 -22.41
C LEU A 234 -9.03 -1.14 -23.09
N GLN A 235 -7.87 -1.61 -23.51
CA GLN A 235 -7.58 -2.89 -24.13
C GLN A 235 -6.39 -3.48 -23.37
N ASP A 236 -6.56 -4.72 -22.92
CA ASP A 236 -5.54 -5.43 -22.18
C ASP A 236 -4.22 -5.55 -22.98
N GLY A 237 -3.09 -5.39 -22.29
CA GLY A 237 -1.74 -5.46 -22.85
C GLY A 237 -1.38 -4.38 -23.88
N LYS A 238 -2.18 -3.33 -24.03
CA LYS A 238 -1.94 -2.28 -25.04
C LYS A 238 -1.00 -1.19 -24.53
N ASP A 239 -0.02 -0.83 -25.35
CA ASP A 239 0.75 0.41 -25.21
C ASP A 239 -0.05 1.58 -25.79
N TYR A 240 -0.24 2.62 -24.97
CA TYR A 240 -0.98 3.82 -25.33
C TYR A 240 -0.08 5.01 -25.68
N SER A 241 1.22 4.80 -25.81
CA SER A 241 2.19 5.83 -26.23
C SER A 241 1.91 6.42 -27.62
N ASP A 242 1.14 5.71 -28.45
CA ASP A 242 0.62 6.20 -29.74
C ASP A 242 -0.60 7.12 -29.59
N TYR A 243 -1.31 7.05 -28.46
CA TYR A 243 -2.49 7.86 -28.15
C TYR A 243 -2.12 9.09 -27.34
N PHE A 244 -1.20 8.96 -26.39
CA PHE A 244 -0.82 10.00 -25.45
C PHE A 244 0.69 10.25 -25.47
N SER A 245 1.06 11.51 -25.26
CA SER A 245 2.44 11.92 -25.01
C SER A 245 2.57 12.51 -23.62
N GLY A 246 3.76 12.41 -23.02
CA GLY A 246 3.98 12.82 -21.63
C GLY A 246 3.60 11.77 -20.60
N LEU A 247 3.39 10.51 -21.01
CA LEU A 247 3.14 9.39 -20.10
C LEU A 247 4.34 9.13 -19.19
N TYR A 248 4.07 8.81 -17.93
CA TYR A 248 5.05 8.48 -16.91
C TYR A 248 5.16 6.96 -16.71
N PHE A 249 6.34 6.40 -17.02
CA PHE A 249 6.60 4.95 -16.92
C PHE A 249 7.70 4.60 -15.91
N ALA A 250 8.26 5.58 -15.20
CA ALA A 250 9.24 5.28 -14.16
C ALA A 250 8.52 4.80 -12.90
N GLY A 251 9.06 3.76 -12.27
CA GLY A 251 8.73 3.34 -10.91
C GLY A 251 9.65 4.04 -9.93
#